data_AF-A0A946BFE5-F1
#
_entry.id   AF-A0A946BFE5-F1
#
_cell.length_a   1.000
_cell.length_b   1.000
_cell.length_c   1.000
_cell.angle_alpha   90.00
_cell.angle_beta   90.00
_cell.angle_gamma   90.00
#
_symmetry.space_group_name_H-M   'P 1'
#
loop_
_entity.id
_entity.type
_entity.pdbx_description
1 polymer ?
#
loop_
_entity_poly.entity_id
_entity_poly.type
_entity_poly.pdbx_seq_one_letter_code
_entity_poly.pdbx_strand_id
1 'polypeptide(L)'
;MEALIELVQFIVQNLINALQRGSFYAVISIGYSMVYGVLMLFNFAHGDIFMVATYIGFGIATLFLALFAGFIPGPLIFLATVVITMFLASWIGVFVEVAGYRPLRSAPRASAAITGLMIGIIFETSILILLGAKRLSFPPLMESVAYNVGGVYFTNVKVMIII
;
A
#
# COMPACT_ATOMS: atom_id res chain seq x y z
N MET A 1 -25.01 29.85 17.99
CA MET A 1 -25.50 28.54 17.54
C MET A 1 -24.70 28.05 16.34
N GLU A 2 -24.48 28.90 15.33
CA GLU A 2 -23.65 28.60 14.15
C GLU A 2 -22.20 28.21 14.48
N ALA A 3 -21.51 28.96 15.34
CA ALA A 3 -20.15 28.63 15.77
C ALA A 3 -20.02 27.24 16.44
N LEU A 4 -21.07 26.77 17.11
CA LEU A 4 -21.08 25.42 17.69
C LEU A 4 -21.22 24.35 16.60
N ILE A 5 -22.05 24.60 15.59
CA ILE A 5 -22.26 23.70 14.44
C ILE A 5 -20.96 23.59 13.63
N GLU A 6 -20.30 24.71 13.35
CA GLU A 6 -19.00 24.73 12.65
C GLU A 6 -17.91 23.98 13.42
N LEU A 7 -17.84 24.16 14.74
CA LEU A 7 -16.90 23.44 15.59
C LEU A 7 -17.13 21.92 15.54
N VAL A 8 -18.39 21.48 15.62
CA VAL A 8 -18.73 20.06 15.53
C VAL A 8 -18.37 19.50 14.15
N GLN A 9 -18.70 20.20 13.07
CA GLN A 9 -18.32 19.79 11.71
C GLN A 9 -16.80 19.66 11.56
N PHE A 10 -16.04 20.62 12.08
CA PHE A 10 -14.58 20.59 12.06
C PHE A 10 -14.02 19.37 12.81
N ILE A 11 -14.53 19.09 14.01
CA ILE A 11 -14.08 17.94 14.82
C ILE A 11 -14.40 16.62 14.10
N VAL A 12 -15.63 16.46 13.61
CA VAL A 12 -16.06 15.23 12.93
C VAL A 12 -15.30 15.03 11.63
N GLN A 13 -15.07 16.09 10.85
CA GLN A 13 -14.27 16.05 9.63
C GLN A 13 -12.84 15.58 9.91
N ASN A 14 -12.20 16.11 10.96
CA ASN A 14 -10.85 15.72 11.34
C ASN A 14 -10.80 14.30 11.90
N LEU A 15 -11.83 13.86 12.61
CA LEU A 15 -11.93 12.47 13.08
C LEU A 15 -11.98 11.49 11.91
N ILE A 16 -12.77 11.78 10.87
CA ILE A 16 -12.82 10.95 9.66
C ILE A 16 -11.49 10.97 8.90
N ASN A 17 -10.84 12.13 8.79
CA ASN A 17 -9.53 12.23 8.15
C ASN A 17 -8.45 11.50 8.97
N ALA A 18 -8.55 11.51 10.30
CA ALA A 18 -7.68 10.76 11.19
C ALA A 18 -7.91 9.25 11.06
N LEU A 19 -9.16 8.80 10.98
CA LEU A 19 -9.50 7.40 10.73
C LEU A 19 -8.93 6.92 9.40
N GLN A 20 -9.10 7.67 8.31
CA GLN A 20 -8.52 7.29 7.01
C GLN A 20 -7.00 7.10 7.07
N ARG A 21 -6.28 8.06 7.65
CA ARG A 21 -4.81 7.96 7.78
C ARG A 21 -4.40 6.88 8.77
N GLY A 22 -5.17 6.73 9.85
CA GLY A 22 -4.99 5.73 10.88
C GLY A 22 -5.14 4.32 10.32
N SER A 23 -6.14 4.05 9.47
CA SER A 23 -6.32 2.75 8.82
C SER A 23 -5.14 2.38 7.92
N PHE A 24 -4.62 3.34 7.14
CA PHE A 24 -3.39 3.12 6.36
C PHE A 24 -2.20 2.74 7.25
N TYR A 25 -1.97 3.48 8.34
CA TYR A 25 -0.89 3.17 9.29
C TYR A 25 -1.14 1.88 10.09
N ALA A 26 -2.39 1.54 10.36
CA ALA A 26 -2.76 0.31 11.05
C ALA A 26 -2.42 -0.91 10.20
N VAL A 27 -2.75 -0.90 8.90
CA VAL A 27 -2.39 -1.99 7.98
C VAL A 27 -0.87 -2.16 7.87
N ILE A 28 -0.12 -1.06 7.76
CA ILE A 28 1.36 -1.11 7.76
C ILE A 28 1.89 -1.70 9.07
N SER A 29 1.33 -1.26 10.20
CA SER A 29 1.75 -1.74 11.52
C SER A 29 1.43 -3.23 11.73
N ILE A 30 0.27 -3.69 11.26
CA ILE A 30 -0.10 -5.12 11.25
C ILE A 30 0.89 -5.91 10.40
N GLY A 31 1.24 -5.42 9.20
CA GLY A 31 2.25 -6.03 8.33
C GLY A 31 3.62 -6.18 9.01
N TYR A 32 4.16 -5.09 9.56
CA TYR A 32 5.45 -5.12 10.28
C TYR A 32 5.43 -6.04 11.51
N SER A 33 4.35 -5.97 12.31
CA SER A 33 4.22 -6.81 13.51
C SER A 33 4.09 -8.30 13.17
N MET A 34 3.41 -8.65 12.08
CA MET A 34 3.28 -10.04 11.62
C MET A 34 4.62 -10.60 11.14
N VAL A 35 5.35 -9.84 10.32
CA VAL A 35 6.67 -10.24 9.82
C VAL A 35 7.65 -10.42 10.97
N TYR A 36 7.71 -9.46 11.89
CA TYR A 36 8.54 -9.57 13.09
C TYR A 36 8.07 -10.72 14.00
N GLY A 37 6.75 -10.94 14.13
CA GLY A 37 6.19 -12.02 14.95
C GLY A 37 6.59 -13.42 14.47
N VAL A 38 6.71 -13.61 13.16
CA VAL A 38 7.13 -14.90 12.55
C VAL A 38 8.66 -15.03 12.49
N LEU A 39 9.36 -14.01 12.01
CA LEU A 39 10.81 -14.10 11.77
C LEU A 39 11.65 -13.74 13.00
N MET A 40 11.10 -12.99 13.96
CA MET A 40 11.83 -12.38 15.10
C MET A 40 13.07 -11.59 14.67
N LEU A 41 13.06 -11.06 13.45
CA LEU A 41 14.14 -10.30 12.81
C LEU A 41 13.60 -8.96 12.33
N PHE A 42 14.45 -7.93 12.40
CA PHE A 42 14.14 -6.62 11.84
C PHE A 42 14.20 -6.70 10.30
N ASN A 43 13.05 -6.69 9.64
CA ASN A 43 12.94 -6.70 8.18
C ASN A 43 12.83 -5.25 7.66
N PHE A 44 13.97 -4.66 7.27
CA PHE A 44 13.99 -3.32 6.68
C PHE A 44 13.37 -3.27 5.28
N ALA A 45 13.41 -4.39 4.54
CA ALA A 45 12.89 -4.47 3.18
C ALA A 45 11.35 -4.42 3.08
N HIS A 46 10.60 -4.43 4.20
CA HIS A 46 9.13 -4.46 4.14
C HIS A 46 8.54 -3.24 3.40
N GLY A 47 9.08 -2.04 3.66
CA GLY A 47 8.69 -0.83 2.94
C GLY A 47 9.03 -0.90 1.45
N ASP A 48 10.16 -1.52 1.10
CA ASP A 48 10.59 -1.67 -0.29
C ASP A 48 9.77 -2.73 -1.03
N ILE A 49 9.35 -3.81 -0.36
CA ILE A 49 8.41 -4.78 -0.93
C ILE A 49 7.05 -4.10 -1.18
N PHE A 50 6.58 -3.25 -0.25
CA PHE A 50 5.37 -2.45 -0.46
C PHE A 50 5.51 -1.49 -1.66
N MET A 51 6.68 -0.87 -1.82
CA MET A 51 7.00 -0.03 -2.98
C MET A 51 6.93 -0.83 -4.29
N VAL A 52 7.63 -1.97 -4.38
CA VAL A 52 7.63 -2.82 -5.58
C VAL A 52 6.21 -3.32 -5.88
N ALA A 53 5.46 -3.74 -4.88
CA ALA A 53 4.05 -4.14 -5.03
C ALA A 53 3.18 -2.99 -5.56
N THR A 54 3.42 -1.76 -5.11
CA THR A 54 2.71 -0.57 -5.60
C THR A 54 3.00 -0.32 -7.09
N TYR A 55 4.25 -0.47 -7.53
CA TYR A 55 4.61 -0.33 -8.95
C TYR A 55 4.05 -1.47 -9.82
N ILE A 56 4.02 -2.69 -9.30
CA ILE A 56 3.35 -3.83 -9.97
C ILE A 56 1.85 -3.54 -10.12
N GLY A 57 1.19 -3.11 -9.04
CA GLY A 57 -0.22 -2.75 -9.06
C GLY A 57 -0.51 -1.59 -10.01
N PHE A 58 0.38 -0.60 -10.09
CA PHE A 58 0.31 0.48 -11.07
C PHE A 58 0.37 -0.05 -12.51
N GLY A 59 1.30 -0.95 -12.80
CA GLY A 59 1.44 -1.58 -14.11
C GLY A 59 0.20 -2.39 -14.50
N ILE A 60 -0.31 -3.21 -13.59
CA ILE A 60 -1.53 -4.01 -13.80
C ILE A 60 -2.74 -3.11 -14.01
N ALA A 61 -2.93 -2.11 -13.15
CA ALA A 61 -4.03 -1.15 -13.25
C ALA A 61 -4.03 -0.44 -14.60
N THR A 62 -2.86 0.05 -15.02
CA THR A 62 -2.68 0.74 -16.30
C THR A 62 -2.97 -0.18 -17.48
N LEU A 63 -2.45 -1.42 -17.44
CA LEU A 63 -2.69 -2.42 -18.47
C LEU A 63 -4.17 -2.79 -18.58
N PHE A 64 -4.83 -3.03 -17.44
CA PHE A 64 -6.23 -3.44 -17.43
C PHE A 64 -7.16 -2.32 -17.86
N LEU A 65 -6.88 -1.08 -17.46
CA LEU A 65 -7.61 0.07 -18.01
C LEU A 65 -7.40 0.18 -19.53
N ALA A 66 -6.18 -0.01 -20.03
CA ALA A 66 -5.93 0.05 -21.46
C ALA A 66 -6.65 -1.06 -22.26
N LEU A 67 -6.78 -2.25 -21.70
CA LEU A 67 -7.37 -3.41 -22.38
C LEU A 67 -8.89 -3.54 -22.18
N PHE A 68 -9.41 -3.14 -21.03
CA PHE A 68 -10.77 -3.48 -20.60
C PHE A 68 -11.64 -2.28 -20.26
N ALA A 69 -11.12 -1.04 -20.34
CA ALA A 69 -11.95 0.14 -20.13
C ALA A 69 -13.14 0.15 -21.12
N GLY A 70 -14.34 0.37 -20.58
CA GLY A 70 -15.60 0.36 -21.34
C GLY A 70 -16.25 -1.02 -21.50
N PHE A 71 -15.51 -2.12 -21.31
CA PHE A 71 -16.05 -3.48 -21.34
C PHE A 71 -16.36 -4.02 -19.94
N ILE A 72 -15.50 -3.67 -18.97
CA ILE A 72 -15.58 -4.17 -17.60
C ILE A 72 -15.81 -2.99 -16.65
N PRO A 73 -16.71 -3.12 -15.64
CA PRO A 73 -16.89 -2.09 -14.63
C PRO A 73 -15.60 -1.81 -13.83
N GLY A 74 -15.31 -0.54 -13.56
CA GLY A 74 -14.13 -0.10 -12.80
C GLY A 74 -13.89 -0.85 -11.48
N PRO A 75 -14.91 -1.09 -10.64
CA PRO A 75 -14.75 -1.87 -9.41
C PRO A 75 -14.22 -3.29 -9.62
N LEU A 76 -14.56 -3.95 -10.74
CA LEU A 76 -14.05 -5.28 -11.05
C LEU A 76 -12.59 -5.22 -11.50
N ILE A 77 -12.21 -4.20 -12.26
CA ILE A 77 -10.81 -3.92 -12.62
C ILE A 77 -9.99 -3.66 -11.35
N PHE A 78 -10.54 -2.89 -10.40
CA PHE A 78 -9.92 -2.66 -9.09
C PHE A 78 -9.68 -3.95 -8.33
N LEU A 79 -10.73 -4.77 -8.15
CA LEU A 79 -10.61 -6.04 -7.44
C LEU A 79 -9.57 -6.98 -8.10
N ALA A 80 -9.60 -7.09 -9.43
CA ALA A 80 -8.64 -7.90 -10.16
C ALA A 80 -7.20 -7.38 -10.00
N THR A 81 -7.01 -6.06 -10.05
CA THR A 81 -5.71 -5.42 -9.80
C THR A 81 -5.21 -5.76 -8.40
N VAL A 82 -6.05 -5.62 -7.37
CA VAL A 82 -5.69 -5.92 -5.98
C VAL A 82 -5.29 -7.39 -5.84
N VAL A 83 -6.12 -8.33 -6.30
CA VAL A 83 -5.88 -9.77 -6.15
C VAL A 83 -4.58 -10.21 -6.85
N ILE A 84 -4.37 -9.77 -8.09
CA ILE A 84 -3.17 -10.13 -8.86
C ILE A 84 -1.93 -9.49 -8.24
N THR A 85 -2.04 -8.24 -7.76
CA THR A 85 -0.94 -7.56 -7.09
C THR A 85 -0.58 -8.25 -5.77
N MET A 86 -1.56 -8.65 -4.96
CA MET A 86 -1.35 -9.41 -3.73
C MET A 86 -0.64 -10.73 -4.02
N PHE A 87 -1.08 -11.44 -5.07
CA PHE A 87 -0.44 -12.68 -5.48
C PHE A 87 1.04 -12.43 -5.85
N LEU A 88 1.34 -11.49 -6.75
CA LEU A 88 2.72 -11.21 -7.17
C LEU A 88 3.59 -10.66 -6.03
N ALA A 89 3.04 -9.81 -5.16
CA ALA A 89 3.74 -9.31 -3.97
C ALA A 89 4.09 -10.45 -3.00
N SER A 90 3.20 -11.44 -2.86
CA SER A 90 3.51 -12.63 -2.03
C SER A 90 4.70 -13.41 -2.59
N TRP A 91 4.82 -13.55 -3.91
CA TRP A 91 5.97 -14.19 -4.56
C TRP A 91 7.27 -13.42 -4.35
N ILE A 92 7.22 -12.08 -4.37
CA ILE A 92 8.39 -11.26 -4.00
C ILE A 92 8.81 -11.52 -2.56
N GLY A 93 7.84 -11.56 -1.62
CA GLY A 93 8.12 -11.89 -0.22
C GLY A 93 8.76 -13.27 -0.05
N VAL A 94 8.24 -14.29 -0.76
CA VAL A 94 8.82 -15.64 -0.77
C VAL A 94 10.23 -15.62 -1.35
N PHE A 95 10.47 -14.89 -2.44
CA PHE A 95 11.79 -14.75 -3.03
C PHE A 95 12.80 -14.13 -2.05
N VAL A 96 12.41 -13.04 -1.37
CA VAL A 96 13.23 -12.37 -0.34
C VAL A 96 13.54 -13.30 0.84
N GLU A 97 12.55 -14.04 1.31
CA GLU A 97 12.75 -15.03 2.38
C GLU A 97 13.72 -16.13 1.93
N VAL A 98 13.51 -16.72 0.75
CA VAL A 98 14.33 -17.86 0.29
C VAL A 98 15.76 -17.44 -0.05
N ALA A 99 15.93 -16.32 -0.77
CA ALA A 99 17.23 -15.86 -1.24
C ALA A 99 18.03 -15.10 -0.18
N GLY A 100 17.35 -14.32 0.67
CA GLY A 100 17.98 -13.44 1.64
C GLY A 100 18.01 -14.01 3.05
N TYR A 101 16.84 -14.23 3.65
CA TYR A 101 16.73 -14.48 5.10
C TYR A 101 16.93 -15.94 5.48
N ARG A 102 16.45 -16.90 4.68
CA ARG A 102 16.52 -18.33 4.96
C ARG A 102 17.96 -18.85 5.13
N PRO A 103 18.95 -18.43 4.33
CA PRO A 103 20.36 -18.81 4.55
C PRO A 103 20.96 -18.26 5.84
N LEU A 104 20.41 -17.15 6.36
CA LEU A 104 20.95 -16.41 7.51
C LEU A 104 20.28 -16.79 8.84
N ARG A 105 19.46 -17.85 8.86
CA ARG A 105 18.74 -18.28 10.08
C ARG A 105 19.66 -18.66 11.24
N SER A 106 20.84 -19.18 10.95
CA SER A 106 21.87 -19.51 11.96
C SER A 106 22.89 -18.40 12.19
N ALA A 107 22.81 -17.30 11.43
CA ALA A 107 23.73 -16.18 11.53
C ALA A 107 23.28 -15.20 12.64
N PRO A 108 24.18 -14.32 13.11
CA PRO A 108 23.81 -13.25 14.02
C PRO A 108 22.69 -12.38 13.44
N ARG A 109 21.76 -11.91 14.30
CA ARG A 109 20.62 -11.08 13.88
C ARG A 109 21.03 -9.80 13.13
N ALA A 110 22.20 -9.26 13.44
CA ALA A 110 22.76 -8.11 12.74
C ALA A 110 23.01 -8.39 11.26
N SER A 111 23.47 -9.60 10.90
CA SER A 111 23.68 -10.01 9.51
C SER A 111 22.37 -10.02 8.72
N ALA A 112 21.30 -10.58 9.30
CA ALA A 112 19.98 -10.57 8.69
C ALA A 112 19.44 -9.14 8.50
N ALA A 113 19.64 -8.25 9.47
CA ALA A 113 19.24 -6.85 9.36
C ALA A 113 19.97 -6.12 8.22
N ILE A 114 21.30 -6.32 8.09
CA ILE A 114 22.10 -5.74 7.00
C ILE A 114 21.60 -6.28 5.64
N THR A 115 21.34 -7.58 5.54
CA THR A 115 20.78 -8.17 4.32
C THR A 115 19.43 -7.58 3.95
N GLY A 116 18.55 -7.36 4.92
CA GLY A 116 17.28 -6.67 4.69
C GLY A 116 17.45 -5.26 4.11
N LEU A 117 18.38 -4.48 4.67
CA LEU A 117 18.70 -3.14 4.16
C LEU A 117 19.24 -3.19 2.73
N MET A 118 20.16 -4.11 2.43
CA MET A 118 20.72 -4.25 1.08
C MET A 118 19.70 -4.70 0.05
N ILE A 119 18.79 -5.62 0.42
CA ILE A 119 17.68 -6.03 -0.46
C ILE A 119 16.76 -4.83 -0.76
N GLY A 120 16.47 -4.02 0.25
CA GLY A 120 15.69 -2.78 0.07
C GLY A 120 16.32 -1.84 -0.95
N ILE A 121 17.61 -1.53 -0.78
CA ILE A 121 18.37 -0.69 -1.71
C ILE A 121 18.39 -1.29 -3.13
N ILE A 122 18.51 -2.61 -3.26
CA ILE A 122 18.44 -3.27 -4.57
C ILE A 122 17.07 -3.03 -5.22
N PHE A 123 15.98 -3.18 -4.48
CA PHE A 123 14.64 -2.92 -5.01
C PHE A 123 14.43 -1.46 -5.38
N GLU A 124 14.80 -0.52 -4.51
CA GLU A 124 14.71 0.92 -4.78
C GLU A 124 15.50 1.30 -6.03
N THR A 125 16.77 0.86 -6.10
CA THR A 125 17.66 1.15 -7.23
C THR A 125 17.17 0.48 -8.51
N SER A 126 16.63 -0.74 -8.44
CA SER A 126 16.08 -1.43 -9.60
C SER A 126 14.89 -0.67 -10.18
N ILE A 127 13.98 -0.19 -9.32
CA ILE A 127 12.84 0.63 -9.75
C ILE A 127 13.31 1.95 -10.36
N LEU A 128 14.30 2.61 -9.76
CA LEU A 128 14.87 3.85 -10.29
C LEU A 128 15.51 3.64 -11.67
N ILE A 129 16.20 2.52 -11.90
CA ILE A 129 16.80 2.19 -13.21
C ILE A 129 15.70 1.91 -14.25
N LEU A 130 14.65 1.17 -13.87
CA LEU A 130 13.60 0.73 -14.80
C LEU A 130 12.60 1.83 -15.15
N LEU A 131 12.19 2.65 -14.17
CA LEU A 131 11.10 3.62 -14.30
C LEU A 131 11.54 5.08 -14.17
N GLY A 132 12.79 5.31 -13.74
CA GLY A 132 13.32 6.64 -13.47
C GLY A 132 12.79 7.27 -12.18
N ALA A 133 13.32 8.45 -11.83
CA ALA A 133 12.92 9.21 -10.64
C ALA A 133 11.62 10.02 -10.84
N LYS A 134 10.77 9.66 -11.80
CA LYS A 134 9.53 10.39 -12.08
C LYS A 134 8.43 9.97 -11.12
N ARG A 135 7.71 10.96 -10.57
CA ARG A 135 6.48 10.72 -9.81
C ARG A 135 5.38 10.23 -10.75
N LEU A 136 4.94 8.98 -10.58
CA LEU A 136 3.79 8.40 -11.27
C LEU A 136 2.55 8.55 -10.41
N SER A 137 1.44 8.98 -11.01
CA SER A 137 0.13 9.02 -10.35
C SER A 137 -0.62 7.76 -10.68
N PHE A 138 -1.17 7.11 -9.65
CA PHE A 138 -1.94 5.88 -9.84
C PHE A 138 -3.19 6.17 -10.68
N PRO A 139 -3.49 5.37 -11.73
CA PRO A 139 -4.62 5.65 -12.61
C PRO A 139 -5.95 5.46 -11.85
N PRO A 140 -6.97 6.29 -12.12
CA PRO A 140 -8.24 6.18 -11.41
C PRO A 140 -8.98 4.91 -11.84
N LEU A 141 -9.05 3.93 -10.94
CA LEU A 141 -9.73 2.65 -11.17
C LEU A 141 -11.25 2.72 -10.96
N MET A 142 -11.71 3.75 -10.27
CA MET A 142 -13.12 4.00 -10.00
C MET A 142 -13.37 5.50 -9.86
N GLU A 143 -14.60 5.91 -10.12
CA GLU A 143 -15.02 7.29 -9.93
C GLU A 143 -15.06 7.62 -8.44
N SER A 144 -14.35 8.70 -8.06
CA SER A 144 -14.38 9.22 -6.69
C SER A 144 -15.62 10.08 -6.51
N VAL A 145 -16.63 9.55 -5.82
CA VAL A 145 -17.85 10.27 -5.48
C VAL A 145 -17.69 10.88 -4.09
N ALA A 146 -17.90 12.19 -3.98
CA ALA A 146 -17.88 12.92 -2.71
C ALA A 146 -19.30 12.98 -2.12
N TYR A 147 -19.42 12.57 -0.86
CA TYR A 147 -20.62 12.68 -0.06
C TYR A 147 -20.47 13.86 0.91
N ASN A 148 -21.51 14.69 0.99
CA ASN A 148 -21.64 15.72 2.00
C ASN A 148 -22.84 15.37 2.88
N VAL A 149 -22.58 15.02 4.13
CA VAL A 149 -23.62 14.72 5.13
C VAL A 149 -23.46 15.70 6.28
N GLY A 150 -24.41 16.62 6.42
CA GLY A 150 -24.42 17.57 7.54
C GLY A 150 -23.21 18.51 7.61
N GLY A 151 -22.57 18.82 6.47
CA GLY A 151 -21.36 19.65 6.39
C GLY A 151 -20.04 18.88 6.51
N VAL A 152 -20.11 17.54 6.57
CA VAL A 152 -18.95 16.65 6.61
C VAL A 152 -18.72 16.00 5.25
N TYR A 153 -17.49 16.09 4.74
CA TYR A 153 -17.09 15.62 3.42
C TYR A 153 -16.24 14.35 3.49
N PHE A 154 -16.67 13.32 2.78
CA PHE A 154 -15.91 12.08 2.59
C PHE A 154 -16.19 11.47 1.22
N THR A 155 -15.27 10.64 0.73
CA THR A 155 -15.41 9.97 -0.57
C THR A 155 -15.65 8.49 -0.39
N ASN A 156 -16.22 7.83 -1.40
CA ASN A 156 -16.30 6.38 -1.46
C ASN A 156 -14.91 5.71 -1.28
N VAL A 157 -13.85 6.27 -1.90
CA VAL A 157 -12.46 5.81 -1.71
C VAL A 157 -12.04 5.92 -0.23
N LYS A 158 -12.39 7.02 0.45
CA LYS A 158 -12.06 7.21 1.87
C LYS A 158 -12.73 6.14 2.74
N VAL A 159 -13.99 5.81 2.46
CA VAL A 159 -14.72 4.76 3.19
C VAL A 159 -14.06 3.40 2.99
N MET A 160 -13.67 3.05 1.76
CA MET A 160 -12.96 1.79 1.49
C MET A 160 -11.57 1.70 2.13
N ILE A 161 -10.89 2.82 2.38
CA ILE A 161 -9.61 2.79 3.12
C ILE A 161 -9.86 2.51 4.60
N ILE A 162 -11.01 2.94 5.13
CA ILE A 162 -11.34 2.82 6.55
C ILE A 162 -11.78 1.39 6.92
N ILE A 163 -12.51 0.72 6.01
CA ILE A 163 -13.08 -0.63 6.18
C ILE A 163 -12.06 -1.68 5.72
#